data_AF-A0A7S1HP05-F1
#
_entry.id   AF-A0A7S1HP05-F1
#
_cell.length_a   1.000
_cell.length_b   1.000
_cell.length_c   1.000
_cell.angle_alpha   90.00
_cell.angle_beta   90.00
_cell.angle_gamma   90.00
#
_symmetry.space_group_name_H-M   'P 1'
#
loop_
_entity.id
_entity.type
_entity.pdbx_description
1 polymer ?
#
loop_
_entity_poly.entity_id
_entity_poly.type
_entity_poly.pdbx_seq_one_letter_code
_entity_poly.pdbx_strand_id
1 'polypeptide(L)'
;ALRGCEALLTALKSAGVLGEYTLTDDYDPSFWTPDGPPTTIELTSDLPAFLQASLQLSAEGSGVTADYASLALSAYLSSCGVAVEANEYFVDSVYRPNPDDYQPSQLILQLSLRPLP
;
A
#
# COMPACT_ATOMS: atom_id res chain seq x y z
N ALA A 1 7.64 -1.20 -14.87
CA ALA A 1 6.99 -0.74 -13.64
C ALA A 1 6.97 -1.84 -12.58
N LEU A 2 6.15 -2.91 -12.72
CA LEU A 2 5.94 -3.95 -11.68
C LEU A 2 7.22 -4.54 -11.07
N ARG A 3 8.18 -4.99 -11.88
CA ARG A 3 9.48 -5.48 -11.39
C ARG A 3 10.26 -4.47 -10.53
N GLY A 4 10.10 -3.18 -10.81
CA GLY A 4 10.71 -2.13 -9.99
C GLY A 4 9.95 -1.87 -8.69
N CYS A 5 8.63 -2.10 -8.65
CA CYS A 5 7.87 -2.12 -7.40
C CYS A 5 8.36 -3.26 -6.50
N GLU A 6 8.53 -4.47 -7.05
CA GLU A 6 9.08 -5.61 -6.31
C GLU A 6 10.49 -5.33 -5.79
N ALA A 7 11.36 -4.73 -6.61
CA ALA A 7 12.71 -4.37 -6.21
C ALA A 7 12.71 -3.30 -5.10
N LEU A 8 11.85 -2.29 -5.20
CA LEU A 8 11.66 -1.27 -4.17
C LEU A 8 11.20 -1.89 -2.85
N LEU A 9 10.16 -2.74 -2.89
CA LEU A 9 9.62 -3.42 -1.71
C LEU A 9 10.67 -4.34 -1.06
N THR A 10 11.45 -5.05 -1.88
CA THR A 10 12.57 -5.86 -1.40
C THR A 10 13.62 -5.00 -0.69
N ALA A 11 13.94 -3.82 -1.24
CA ALA A 11 14.89 -2.90 -0.63
C ALA A 11 14.35 -2.35 0.70
N LEU A 12 13.08 -1.94 0.75
CA LEU A 12 12.41 -1.46 1.95
C LEU A 12 12.36 -2.52 3.05
N LYS A 13 12.08 -3.78 2.69
CA LYS A 13 12.15 -4.93 3.61
C LYS A 13 13.58 -5.12 4.14
N SER A 14 14.59 -5.06 3.27
CA SER A 14 16.00 -5.20 3.68
C SER A 14 16.48 -4.08 4.61
N ALA A 15 15.88 -2.89 4.48
CA ALA A 15 16.14 -1.73 5.33
C ALA A 15 15.34 -1.74 6.64
N GLY A 16 14.48 -2.74 6.86
CA GLY A 16 13.63 -2.84 8.06
C GLY A 16 12.42 -1.88 8.06
N VAL A 17 12.08 -1.28 6.91
CA VAL A 17 10.93 -0.38 6.76
C VAL A 17 9.62 -1.18 6.64
N LEU A 18 9.68 -2.33 5.94
CA LEU A 18 8.57 -3.25 5.77
C LEU A 18 8.88 -4.59 6.45
N GLY A 19 7.83 -5.22 6.99
CA GLY A 19 7.88 -6.58 7.49
C GLY A 19 7.78 -7.62 6.36
N GLU A 20 7.19 -8.77 6.66
CA GLU A 20 6.72 -9.67 5.62
C GLU A 20 5.62 -8.99 4.80
N TYR A 21 5.60 -9.26 3.51
CA TYR A 21 4.61 -8.70 2.60
C TYR A 21 4.26 -9.65 1.47
N THR A 22 3.04 -9.48 0.94
CA THR A 22 2.57 -10.11 -0.29
C THR A 22 2.13 -9.03 -1.27
N LEU A 23 2.50 -9.20 -2.53
CA LEU A 23 2.09 -8.32 -3.63
C LEU A 23 1.23 -9.11 -4.61
N THR A 24 0.04 -8.60 -4.92
CA THR A 24 -0.85 -9.16 -5.93
C THR A 24 -1.26 -8.06 -6.90
N ASP A 25 -1.52 -8.43 -8.15
CA ASP A 25 -2.02 -7.51 -9.16
C ASP A 25 -3.02 -8.22 -10.08
N ASP A 26 -3.93 -7.44 -10.67
CA ASP A 26 -4.92 -7.91 -11.63
C ASP A 26 -4.58 -7.48 -13.08
N TYR A 27 -3.30 -7.21 -13.37
CA TYR A 27 -2.90 -6.64 -14.65
C TYR A 27 -3.32 -7.49 -15.84
N ASP A 28 -4.11 -6.88 -16.72
CA ASP A 28 -4.48 -7.43 -18.02
C ASP A 28 -4.11 -6.42 -19.12
N PRO A 29 -3.20 -6.78 -20.05
CA PRO A 29 -2.78 -5.88 -21.12
C PRO A 29 -3.93 -5.45 -22.05
N SER A 30 -5.02 -6.21 -22.11
CA SER A 30 -6.20 -5.88 -22.91
C SER A 30 -6.96 -4.67 -22.36
N PHE A 31 -6.82 -4.40 -21.07
CA PHE A 31 -7.49 -3.31 -20.37
C PHE A 31 -6.55 -2.15 -20.01
N TRP A 32 -5.26 -2.27 -20.30
CA TRP A 32 -4.24 -1.25 -20.01
C TRP A 32 -4.30 -0.06 -20.98
N THR A 33 -5.33 0.77 -20.82
CA THR A 33 -5.56 1.98 -21.62
C THR A 33 -6.03 3.11 -20.70
N PRO A 34 -5.86 4.40 -21.07
CA PRO A 34 -6.27 5.51 -20.20
C PRO A 34 -7.75 5.47 -19.80
N ASP A 35 -8.61 5.02 -20.71
CA ASP A 35 -10.07 4.93 -20.55
C ASP A 35 -10.56 3.56 -20.04
N GLY A 36 -9.66 2.58 -19.88
CA GLY A 36 -10.00 1.23 -19.41
C GLY A 36 -10.42 1.18 -17.92
N PRO A 37 -10.80 0.02 -17.38
CA PRO A 37 -10.84 -0.15 -15.92
C PRO A 37 -9.43 0.04 -15.32
N PRO A 38 -9.32 0.52 -14.07
CA PRO A 38 -8.01 0.66 -13.43
C PRO A 38 -7.44 -0.74 -13.13
N THR A 39 -6.13 -0.89 -13.26
CA THR A 39 -5.41 -2.06 -12.72
C THR A 39 -5.19 -1.87 -11.24
N THR A 40 -5.54 -2.86 -10.45
CA THR A 40 -5.33 -2.88 -9.01
C THR A 40 -4.02 -3.59 -8.69
N ILE A 41 -3.17 -2.94 -7.89
CA ILE A 41 -2.09 -3.59 -7.16
C ILE A 41 -2.44 -3.58 -5.68
N GLU A 42 -2.37 -4.72 -5.02
CA GLU A 42 -2.58 -4.84 -3.59
C GLU A 42 -1.29 -5.32 -2.92
N LEU A 43 -0.83 -4.53 -1.96
CA LEU A 43 0.28 -4.86 -1.08
C LEU A 43 -0.30 -5.11 0.31
N THR A 44 -0.14 -6.32 0.81
CA THR A 44 -0.48 -6.65 2.20
C THR A 44 0.81 -6.81 2.98
N SER A 45 0.95 -6.13 4.12
CA SER A 45 2.10 -6.24 5.01
C SER A 45 1.70 -6.48 6.45
N ASP A 46 2.35 -7.45 7.08
CA ASP A 46 2.16 -7.77 8.48
C ASP A 46 3.11 -6.95 9.35
N LEU A 47 2.55 -6.35 10.40
CA LEU A 47 3.26 -5.56 11.41
C LEU A 47 4.29 -4.56 10.81
N PRO A 48 3.89 -3.63 9.92
CA PRO A 48 4.80 -2.59 9.47
C PRO A 48 5.37 -1.84 10.67
N ALA A 49 6.67 -1.58 10.70
CA ALA A 49 7.33 -0.89 11.81
C ALA A 49 6.67 0.46 12.15
N PHE A 50 6.06 1.09 11.14
CA PHE A 50 5.37 2.36 11.24
C PHE A 50 3.88 2.25 11.56
N LEU A 51 3.27 1.05 11.57
CA LEU A 51 1.83 0.89 11.80
C LEU A 51 1.40 1.47 13.14
N GLN A 52 2.09 1.10 14.23
CA GLN A 52 1.75 1.58 15.58
C GLN A 52 1.95 3.09 15.72
N ALA A 53 3.03 3.63 15.12
CA ALA A 53 3.27 5.06 15.09
C ALA A 53 2.21 5.80 14.25
N SER A 54 1.82 5.26 13.09
CA SER A 54 0.81 5.83 12.21
C SER A 54 -0.56 5.85 12.87
N LEU A 55 -0.94 4.82 13.62
CA LEU A 55 -2.19 4.80 14.38
C LEU A 55 -2.22 5.84 15.48
N GLN A 56 -1.12 6.00 16.22
CA GLN A 56 -0.99 7.02 17.26
C GLN A 56 -1.07 8.43 16.68
N LEU A 57 -0.37 8.69 15.57
CA LEU A 57 -0.38 10.00 14.90
C LEU A 57 -1.73 10.30 14.23
N SER A 58 -2.37 9.29 13.62
CA SER A 58 -3.68 9.44 12.96
C SER A 58 -4.82 9.60 13.98
N ALA A 59 -4.71 8.98 15.16
CA ALA A 59 -5.67 9.15 16.24
C ALA A 59 -5.75 10.60 16.76
N GLU A 60 -4.70 11.40 16.55
CA GLU A 60 -4.68 12.83 16.89
C GLU A 60 -5.34 13.71 15.82
N GLY A 61 -5.95 13.12 14.77
CA GLY A 61 -6.52 13.85 13.64
C GLY A 61 -5.46 14.52 12.76
N SER A 62 -4.18 14.17 12.95
CA SER A 62 -3.13 14.59 12.05
C SER A 62 -3.26 13.74 10.79
N GLY A 63 -3.48 14.35 9.63
CA GLY A 63 -3.51 13.66 8.33
C GLY A 63 -2.15 13.13 7.88
N VAL A 64 -1.29 12.75 8.84
CA VAL A 64 0.07 12.26 8.63
C VAL A 64 0.01 10.74 8.64
N THR A 65 -0.06 10.13 7.46
CA THR A 65 0.19 8.70 7.30
C THR A 65 1.69 8.47 7.25
N ALA A 66 2.21 7.67 8.18
CA ALA A 66 3.63 7.36 8.25
C ALA A 66 4.02 6.19 7.32
N ASP A 67 3.26 5.94 6.25
CA ASP A 67 3.55 4.85 5.33
C ASP A 67 4.47 5.29 4.18
N TYR A 68 5.76 5.07 4.40
CA TYR A 68 6.80 5.31 3.41
C TYR A 68 6.66 4.40 2.18
N ALA A 69 6.08 3.21 2.31
CA ALA A 69 5.93 2.27 1.19
C ALA A 69 4.92 2.80 0.16
N SER A 70 3.75 3.25 0.63
CA SER A 70 2.71 3.90 -0.17
C SER A 70 3.24 5.10 -0.96
N LEU A 71 3.96 6.00 -0.28
CA LEU A 71 4.57 7.18 -0.91
C LEU A 71 5.63 6.82 -1.95
N ALA A 72 6.54 5.90 -1.63
CA ALA A 72 7.64 5.52 -2.51
C ALA A 72 7.13 4.78 -3.77
N LEU A 73 6.15 3.89 -3.61
CA LEU A 73 5.50 3.20 -4.73
C LEU A 73 4.77 4.17 -5.64
N SER A 74 3.96 5.06 -5.07
CA SER A 74 3.19 6.06 -5.82
C SER A 74 4.09 6.99 -6.62
N ALA A 75 5.18 7.46 -6.02
CA ALA A 75 6.17 8.31 -6.68
C ALA A 75 6.90 7.56 -7.81
N TYR A 76 7.33 6.33 -7.57
CA TYR A 76 7.99 5.50 -8.60
C TYR A 76 7.07 5.21 -9.78
N LEU A 77 5.82 4.82 -9.54
CA LEU A 77 4.83 4.54 -10.58
C LEU A 77 4.49 5.81 -11.37
N SER A 78 4.31 6.94 -10.68
CA SER A 78 4.11 8.24 -11.32
C SER A 78 5.29 8.62 -12.22
N SER A 79 6.53 8.36 -11.79
CA SER A 79 7.73 8.57 -12.62
C SER A 79 7.79 7.66 -13.85
N CYS A 80 7.08 6.54 -13.82
CA CYS A 80 6.92 5.62 -14.95
C CYS A 80 5.76 6.01 -15.90
N GLY A 81 5.10 7.15 -15.68
CA GLY A 81 3.96 7.59 -16.50
C GLY A 81 2.65 6.91 -16.11
N VAL A 82 2.49 6.47 -14.86
CA VAL A 82 1.29 5.81 -14.36
C VAL A 82 0.57 6.74 -13.38
N ALA A 83 -0.71 7.02 -13.62
CA ALA A 83 -1.57 7.65 -12.62
C ALA A 83 -1.87 6.64 -11.51
N VAL A 84 -1.72 7.08 -10.26
CA VAL A 84 -1.87 6.25 -9.06
C VAL A 84 -2.87 6.89 -8.11
N GLU A 85 -3.85 6.11 -7.68
CA GLU A 85 -4.69 6.41 -6.52
C GLU A 85 -4.42 5.35 -5.46
N ALA A 86 -4.01 5.78 -4.26
CA ALA A 86 -3.61 4.90 -3.17
C ALA A 86 -4.62 4.95 -2.03
N ASN A 87 -5.04 3.79 -1.54
CA ASN A 87 -5.90 3.64 -0.37
C ASN A 87 -5.24 2.69 0.64
N GLU A 88 -5.28 3.08 1.91
CA GLU A 88 -4.69 2.32 3.01
C GLU A 88 -5.80 1.77 3.91
N TYR A 89 -5.73 0.49 4.23
CA TYR A 89 -6.64 -0.20 5.12
C TYR A 89 -5.88 -0.86 6.26
N PHE A 90 -6.26 -0.53 7.48
CA PHE A 90 -5.73 -1.16 8.68
C PHE A 90 -6.62 -2.33 9.08
N VAL A 91 -6.03 -3.51 9.25
CA VAL A 91 -6.78 -4.75 9.50
C VAL A 91 -6.28 -5.38 10.80
N ASP A 92 -7.23 -5.72 11.67
CA ASP A 92 -6.99 -6.63 12.79
C ASP A 92 -7.15 -8.05 12.28
N SER A 93 -6.06 -8.81 12.28
CA SER A 93 -6.08 -10.22 11.85
C SER A 93 -6.86 -11.12 12.81
N VAL A 94 -7.16 -10.63 14.02
CA VAL A 94 -7.93 -11.34 15.05
C VAL A 94 -9.29 -10.67 15.19
N TYR A 95 -10.36 -11.45 14.98
CA TYR A 95 -11.69 -10.93 15.25
C TYR A 95 -11.88 -10.67 16.75
N ARG A 96 -12.28 -9.44 17.09
CA ARG A 96 -12.57 -9.01 18.46
C ARG A 96 -14.01 -8.53 18.53
N PRO A 97 -14.85 -9.12 19.42
CA PRO A 97 -16.25 -8.71 19.54
C PRO A 97 -16.45 -7.28 20.03
N ASN A 98 -15.51 -6.79 20.85
CA ASN A 98 -15.52 -5.43 21.37
C ASN A 98 -14.71 -4.52 20.44
N PRO A 99 -15.31 -3.46 19.86
CA PRO A 99 -14.61 -2.54 18.96
C PRO A 99 -13.49 -1.75 19.66
N ASP A 100 -13.59 -1.52 20.97
CA ASP A 100 -12.55 -0.80 21.73
C ASP A 100 -11.24 -1.60 21.84
N ASP A 101 -11.31 -2.92 21.62
CA ASP A 101 -10.15 -3.80 21.64
C ASP A 101 -9.46 -3.91 20.29
N TYR A 102 -9.92 -3.18 19.26
CA TYR A 102 -9.36 -3.21 17.90
C TYR A 102 -7.87 -2.89 17.91
N GLN A 103 -7.07 -3.85 17.42
CA GLN A 103 -5.61 -3.74 17.38
C GLN A 103 -5.13 -4.18 16.00
N PRO A 104 -5.08 -3.26 15.02
CA PRO A 104 -4.64 -3.61 13.68
C PRO A 104 -3.21 -4.11 13.72
N SER A 105 -3.02 -5.25 13.04
CA SER A 105 -1.74 -5.95 12.93
C SER A 105 -1.25 -6.00 11.50
N GLN A 106 -2.07 -5.58 10.55
CA GLN A 106 -1.82 -5.67 9.12
C GLN A 106 -2.21 -4.36 8.43
N LEU A 107 -1.43 -4.00 7.42
CA LEU A 107 -1.70 -2.89 6.51
C LEU A 107 -1.93 -3.46 5.12
N ILE A 108 -3.05 -3.10 4.51
CA ILE A 108 -3.35 -3.37 3.11
C ILE A 108 -3.29 -2.04 2.37
N LEU A 109 -2.36 -1.92 1.43
CA LEU A 109 -2.23 -0.81 0.52
C LEU A 109 -2.81 -1.23 -0.84
N GLN A 110 -3.87 -0.58 -1.27
CA GLN A 110 -4.48 -0.79 -2.56
C GLN A 110 -4.16 0.39 -3.48
N LEU A 111 -3.51 0.11 -4.61
CA LEU A 111 -3.17 1.08 -5.64
C LEU A 111 -4.01 0.84 -6.89
N SER A 112 -4.81 1.84 -7.28
CA SER A 112 -5.54 1.86 -8.54
C SER A 112 -4.70 2.60 -9.58
N LEU A 113 -4.37 1.91 -10.67
CA LEU A 113 -3.40 2.34 -11.66
C LEU A 113 -4.02 2.55 -13.04
N ARG A 114 -3.60 3.62 -13.72
CA ARG A 114 -3.92 3.89 -15.13
C ARG A 114 -2.70 4.43 -15.86
N PRO A 115 -2.47 4.09 -17.14
CA PRO A 115 -1.45 4.79 -17.91
C PRO A 115 -1.86 6.24 -18.09
N LEU A 116 -0.89 7.16 -17.97
CA LEU A 116 -1.11 8.56 -18.35
C LEU A 116 -1.27 8.66 -19.89
N PRO A 117 -2.09 9.60 -20.38
CA PRO A 117 -2.30 9.82 -21.80
C PRO A 117 -1.06 10.35 -22.54
#